data_AF-A0A7J7ZDI2-F1
#
_entry.id   AF-A0A7J7ZDI2-F1
#
_cell.length_a   1.000
_cell.length_b   1.000
_cell.length_c   1.000
_cell.angle_alpha   90.00
_cell.angle_beta   90.00
_cell.angle_gamma   90.00
#
_symmetry.space_group_name_H-M   'P 1'
#
loop_
_entity.id
_entity.type
_entity.pdbx_description
1 polymer ?
#
loop_
_entity_poly.entity_id
_entity_poly.type
_entity_poly.pdbx_seq_one_letter_code
_entity_poly.pdbx_strand_id
1 'polypeptide(L)'
;MEQLKTQVARLQAEKADLLDIVSELQLKLNSSGHSEDSFVEIRMAEGEAHVAVKEMKTSPGPTRTDFIDTSRSAESARDYLESEELTVSQLLLCLREEKQKVERLEKALKEAKERISELEKKANDCSEIDTQTEGNTEKEKEEEKGTETVGSEVEALKLQVTTLFKELQEAHMKLSEAELMKKRLQEKCQALERKNSATPSEQNEKQELVYNNKKLELQMESMRSEIKMEQAKTEDEKSKLATLQLTHNKLLQEYNNALKIVEELKRKESEKVDKVMVQELKEKLELAEKALASKQLQMDEMKQTIAMQEEDLETMTVLRAQMEVYCSDFHAERAAREKIHEEKEQLALQLAILLKDNNAFEDGDSRQSLMEMQSRHGARTSDPDQQAYLVQRGAEDRNWRQQQQQNMPIHSCPKCGELLPDIDTLQIHVMDCII
;
A
#
# COMPACT_ATOMS: atom_id res chain seq x y z
N MET A 1 -9.19 13.12 34.15
CA MET A 1 -9.33 14.58 33.99
C MET A 1 -7.96 15.25 33.85
N GLU A 2 -7.07 15.21 34.85
CA GLU A 2 -5.69 15.77 34.76
C GLU A 2 -4.97 15.52 33.44
N GLN A 3 -4.83 14.27 33.01
CA GLN A 3 -4.10 13.91 31.79
C GLN A 3 -4.64 14.59 30.52
N LEU A 4 -5.96 14.82 30.45
CA LEU A 4 -6.60 15.51 29.33
C LEU A 4 -6.29 17.02 29.38
N LYS A 5 -6.29 17.63 30.57
CA LYS A 5 -5.84 19.04 30.75
C LYS A 5 -4.37 19.20 30.34
N THR A 6 -3.50 18.25 30.67
CA THR A 6 -2.08 18.26 30.28
C THR A 6 -1.87 18.05 28.77
N GLN A 7 -2.77 17.34 28.08
CA GLN A 7 -2.77 17.27 26.61
C GLN A 7 -3.25 18.58 25.98
N VAL A 8 -4.37 19.15 26.48
CA VAL A 8 -4.90 20.43 26.00
C VAL A 8 -3.88 21.57 26.19
N ALA A 9 -3.18 21.62 27.33
CA ALA A 9 -2.14 22.62 27.57
C ALA A 9 -0.94 22.49 26.60
N ARG A 10 -0.54 21.27 26.23
CA ARG A 10 0.51 21.04 25.23
C ARG A 10 0.06 21.45 23.82
N LEU A 11 -1.14 21.05 23.41
CA LEU A 11 -1.71 21.46 22.12
C LEU A 11 -1.93 22.98 22.03
N GLN A 12 -2.18 23.66 23.16
CA GLN A 12 -2.25 25.12 23.21
C GLN A 12 -0.87 25.79 23.06
N ALA A 13 0.20 25.20 23.61
CA ALA A 13 1.57 25.66 23.42
C ALA A 13 2.04 25.43 21.97
N GLU A 14 1.88 24.21 21.44
CA GLU A 14 2.20 23.87 20.04
C GLU A 14 1.45 24.77 19.04
N LYS A 15 0.18 25.12 19.34
CA LYS A 15 -0.58 26.08 18.55
C LYS A 15 0.02 27.51 18.60
N ALA A 16 0.54 27.95 19.73
CA ALA A 16 1.18 29.25 19.85
C ALA A 16 2.49 29.29 19.03
N ASP A 17 3.35 28.28 19.20
CA ASP A 17 4.61 28.14 18.46
C ASP A 17 4.36 28.13 16.94
N LEU A 18 3.33 27.41 16.47
CA LEU A 18 2.95 27.40 15.05
C LEU A 18 2.42 28.75 14.55
N LEU A 19 1.70 29.52 15.38
CA LEU A 19 1.23 30.86 15.01
C LEU A 19 2.39 31.87 14.91
N ASP A 20 3.40 31.74 15.78
CA ASP A 20 4.61 32.56 15.71
C ASP A 20 5.43 32.23 14.45
N ILE A 21 5.59 30.94 14.10
CA ILE A 21 6.24 30.51 12.84
C ILE A 21 5.47 31.03 11.61
N VAL A 22 4.14 30.93 11.60
CA VAL A 22 3.32 31.48 10.49
C VAL A 22 3.48 32.99 10.37
N SER A 23 3.56 33.70 11.51
CA SER A 23 3.80 35.15 11.53
C SER A 23 5.19 35.50 10.99
N GLU A 24 6.23 34.75 11.36
CA GLU A 24 7.60 34.93 10.83
C GLU A 24 7.66 34.62 9.32
N LEU A 25 6.99 33.58 8.86
CA LEU A 25 6.91 33.23 7.44
C LEU A 25 6.16 34.31 6.63
N GLN A 26 5.06 34.85 7.15
CA GLN A 26 4.35 35.97 6.53
C GLN A 26 5.22 37.24 6.49
N LEU A 27 5.97 37.55 7.55
CA LEU A 27 6.93 38.65 7.55
C LEU A 27 8.04 38.44 6.52
N LYS A 28 8.58 37.23 6.38
CA LYS A 28 9.55 36.88 5.34
C LYS A 28 8.98 37.04 3.94
N LEU A 29 7.76 36.54 3.68
CA LEU A 29 7.07 36.69 2.40
C LEU A 29 6.90 38.17 2.02
N ASN A 30 6.44 38.99 2.98
CA ASN A 30 6.23 40.43 2.80
C ASN A 30 7.56 41.20 2.65
N SER A 31 8.65 40.75 3.27
CA SER A 31 9.99 41.34 3.08
C SER A 31 10.63 40.96 1.74
N SER A 32 10.28 39.81 1.17
CA SER A 32 10.82 39.30 -0.11
C SER A 32 10.19 39.96 -1.35
N GLY A 33 9.19 40.82 -1.17
CA GLY A 33 8.52 41.53 -2.27
C GLY A 33 9.27 42.74 -2.84
N HIS A 34 10.51 43.02 -2.40
CA HIS A 34 11.21 44.25 -2.79
C HIS A 34 12.73 44.10 -3.03
N SER A 35 13.14 43.03 -3.72
CA SER A 35 14.43 42.98 -4.42
C SER A 35 14.24 42.58 -5.87
N GLU A 36 14.73 43.40 -6.79
CA GLU A 36 14.73 43.13 -8.23
C GLU A 36 15.65 41.94 -8.53
N ASP A 37 15.08 40.74 -8.67
CA ASP A 37 15.77 39.65 -9.36
C ASP A 37 14.80 38.84 -10.22
N SER A 38 15.27 38.47 -11.41
CA SER A 38 14.45 38.01 -12.53
C SER A 38 14.18 36.51 -12.45
N PHE A 39 13.07 36.11 -11.82
CA PHE A 39 12.60 34.71 -11.85
C PHE A 39 11.21 34.53 -12.45
N VAL A 40 11.09 33.48 -13.26
CA VAL A 40 9.89 33.13 -14.03
C VAL A 40 8.81 32.56 -13.11
N GLU A 41 7.64 33.23 -13.07
CA GLU A 41 6.45 32.77 -12.34
C GLU A 41 5.84 31.53 -13.02
N ILE A 42 6.18 30.33 -12.57
CA ILE A 42 5.46 29.10 -12.95
C ILE A 42 4.16 29.03 -12.13
N ARG A 43 3.09 29.56 -12.71
CA ARG A 43 1.77 29.63 -12.08
C ARG A 43 1.09 28.25 -12.08
N MET A 44 1.16 27.54 -10.97
CA MET A 44 0.36 26.32 -10.77
C MET A 44 -1.10 26.71 -10.49
N ALA A 45 -2.03 26.19 -11.29
CA ALA A 45 -3.45 26.46 -11.16
C ALA A 45 -4.08 25.54 -10.09
N GLU A 46 -4.04 25.97 -8.84
CA GLU A 46 -4.79 25.35 -7.75
C GLU A 46 -6.06 26.18 -7.50
N GLY A 47 -7.22 25.59 -7.76
CA GLY A 47 -8.49 26.29 -7.71
C GLY A 47 -9.26 26.03 -6.42
N GLU A 48 -9.73 27.09 -5.76
CA GLU A 48 -10.74 26.94 -4.70
C GLU A 48 -11.78 28.07 -4.69
N ALA A 49 -13.05 27.64 -4.61
CA ALA A 49 -14.20 28.28 -3.98
C ALA A 49 -14.64 29.74 -4.33
N HIS A 50 -15.79 29.78 -5.02
CA HIS A 50 -17.03 30.47 -4.62
C HIS A 50 -17.36 31.95 -5.00
N VAL A 51 -18.57 32.07 -5.59
CA VAL A 51 -19.59 33.16 -5.50
C VAL A 51 -19.67 34.27 -6.58
N ALA A 52 -20.90 34.39 -7.12
CA ALA A 52 -21.60 35.55 -7.70
C ALA A 52 -21.57 35.86 -9.21
N VAL A 53 -22.52 35.23 -9.92
CA VAL A 53 -23.54 35.86 -10.80
C VAL A 53 -23.08 36.93 -11.81
N LYS A 54 -23.05 36.55 -13.10
CA LYS A 54 -23.82 37.28 -14.14
C LYS A 54 -24.13 36.42 -15.37
N GLU A 55 -25.40 36.42 -15.77
CA GLU A 55 -25.88 35.79 -17.01
C GLU A 55 -25.45 36.61 -18.24
N MET A 56 -25.16 35.95 -19.37
CA MET A 56 -25.67 36.34 -20.70
C MET A 56 -25.88 35.08 -21.57
N LYS A 57 -26.94 35.09 -22.38
CA LYS A 57 -27.41 33.97 -23.22
C LYS A 57 -26.80 34.03 -24.64
N THR A 58 -26.57 32.88 -25.28
CA THR A 58 -27.28 32.42 -26.51
C THR A 58 -26.72 31.08 -27.03
N SER A 59 -27.62 30.16 -27.45
CA SER A 59 -27.34 28.95 -28.27
C SER A 59 -27.81 29.19 -29.73
N PRO A 60 -27.74 28.28 -30.74
CA PRO A 60 -27.94 26.79 -30.78
C PRO A 60 -26.72 26.00 -31.31
N GLY A 61 -26.51 24.67 -31.19
CA GLY A 61 -27.39 23.49 -31.38
C GLY A 61 -27.28 22.96 -32.84
N PRO A 62 -27.36 21.63 -33.19
CA PRO A 62 -27.75 20.46 -32.37
C PRO A 62 -27.00 19.09 -32.61
N THR A 63 -27.42 18.05 -31.86
CA THR A 63 -27.46 16.59 -32.22
C THR A 63 -26.38 15.63 -31.66
N ARG A 64 -26.87 14.62 -30.91
CA ARG A 64 -26.40 13.21 -30.63
C ARG A 64 -24.95 12.83 -30.98
N THR A 65 -24.23 12.02 -30.19
CA THR A 65 -24.64 10.72 -29.59
C THR A 65 -23.70 10.36 -28.42
N ASP A 66 -24.06 9.37 -27.62
CA ASP A 66 -23.27 8.80 -26.52
C ASP A 66 -21.89 8.22 -26.93
N PHE A 67 -21.10 7.85 -25.90
CA PHE A 67 -19.80 7.16 -25.92
C PHE A 67 -18.55 8.00 -26.23
N ILE A 68 -17.83 8.39 -25.15
CA ILE A 68 -16.37 8.60 -25.12
C ILE A 68 -15.90 7.85 -23.86
N ASP A 69 -15.39 6.62 -23.91
CA ASP A 69 -14.20 6.11 -24.62
C ASP A 69 -12.89 6.46 -23.88
N THR A 70 -12.30 5.44 -23.27
CA THR A 70 -11.10 5.50 -22.41
C THR A 70 -9.80 5.60 -23.22
N SER A 71 -9.89 5.77 -24.54
CA SER A 71 -8.81 5.78 -25.53
C SER A 71 -7.86 6.99 -25.42
N ARG A 72 -8.40 8.20 -25.22
CA ARG A 72 -7.64 9.47 -25.31
C ARG A 72 -6.42 9.59 -24.38
N SER A 73 -6.41 8.91 -23.24
CA SER A 73 -5.26 8.92 -22.32
C SER A 73 -4.06 8.15 -22.90
N ALA A 74 -4.31 7.14 -23.74
CA ALA A 74 -3.27 6.32 -24.36
C ALA A 74 -2.79 6.87 -25.71
N GLU A 75 -3.52 7.81 -26.33
CA GLU A 75 -3.09 8.49 -27.56
C GLU A 75 -2.15 9.66 -27.23
N SER A 76 -2.54 10.55 -26.31
CA SER A 76 -1.67 11.66 -25.86
C SER A 76 -0.30 11.19 -25.34
N ALA A 77 -0.25 10.02 -24.67
CA ALA A 77 1.00 9.41 -24.22
C ALA A 77 1.82 8.78 -25.36
N ARG A 78 1.18 8.32 -26.44
CA ARG A 78 1.86 7.81 -27.65
C ARG A 78 2.39 8.95 -28.52
N ASP A 79 1.60 10.00 -28.73
CA ASP A 79 2.02 11.20 -29.46
C ASP A 79 3.25 11.86 -28.82
N TYR A 80 3.30 11.89 -27.48
CA TYR A 80 4.46 12.38 -26.74
C TYR A 80 5.71 11.52 -26.97
N LEU A 81 5.60 10.19 -26.83
CA LEU A 81 6.71 9.26 -27.09
C LEU A 81 7.19 9.29 -28.56
N GLU A 82 6.27 9.40 -29.51
CA GLU A 82 6.59 9.52 -30.94
C GLU A 82 7.30 10.85 -31.24
N SER A 83 6.92 11.94 -30.55
CA SER A 83 7.64 13.23 -30.64
C SER A 83 9.06 13.18 -30.04
N GLU A 84 9.27 12.41 -28.97
CA GLU A 84 10.60 12.16 -28.41
C GLU A 84 11.44 11.27 -29.35
N GLU A 85 10.86 10.21 -29.92
CA GLU A 85 11.55 9.31 -30.87
C GLU A 85 11.94 10.03 -32.17
N LEU A 86 11.09 10.92 -32.70
CA LEU A 86 11.41 11.81 -33.81
C LEU A 86 12.54 12.79 -33.45
N THR A 87 12.52 13.36 -32.25
CA THR A 87 13.57 14.29 -31.77
C THR A 87 14.91 13.58 -31.60
N VAL A 88 14.92 12.37 -31.03
CA VAL A 88 16.12 11.51 -30.92
C VAL A 88 16.63 11.13 -32.31
N SER A 89 15.75 10.80 -33.25
CA SER A 89 16.11 10.48 -34.64
C SER A 89 16.75 11.69 -35.34
N GLN A 90 16.21 12.90 -35.15
CA GLN A 90 16.77 14.15 -35.65
C GLN A 90 18.17 14.42 -35.07
N LEU A 91 18.36 14.23 -33.77
CA LEU A 91 19.66 14.40 -33.10
C LEU A 91 20.70 13.37 -33.58
N LEU A 92 20.30 12.11 -33.78
CA LEU A 92 21.19 11.06 -34.31
C LEU A 92 21.60 11.31 -35.77
N LEU A 93 20.73 11.91 -36.58
CA LEU A 93 21.07 12.38 -37.93
C LEU A 93 22.07 13.53 -37.88
N CYS A 94 21.81 14.56 -37.07
CA CYS A 94 22.75 15.68 -36.89
C CYS A 94 24.13 15.22 -36.39
N LEU A 95 24.19 14.31 -35.41
CA LEU A 95 25.44 13.72 -34.92
C LEU A 95 26.19 12.92 -36.00
N ARG A 96 25.47 12.22 -36.88
CA ARG A 96 26.06 11.50 -38.03
C ARG A 96 26.64 12.47 -39.05
N GLU A 97 25.92 13.54 -39.37
CA GLU A 97 26.38 14.58 -40.28
C GLU A 97 27.60 15.34 -39.74
N GLU A 98 27.58 15.74 -38.46
CA GLU A 98 28.72 16.38 -37.81
C GLU A 98 29.94 15.46 -37.75
N LYS A 99 29.76 14.17 -37.43
CA LYS A 99 30.85 13.19 -37.52
C LYS A 99 31.45 13.11 -38.93
N GLN A 100 30.61 13.07 -39.97
CA GLN A 100 31.09 13.10 -41.36
C GLN A 100 31.73 14.44 -41.76
N LYS A 101 31.37 15.57 -41.13
CA LYS A 101 32.06 16.87 -41.33
C LYS A 101 33.44 16.84 -40.68
N VAL A 102 33.56 16.33 -39.46
CA VAL A 102 34.85 16.17 -38.74
C VAL A 102 35.80 15.27 -39.53
N GLU A 103 35.38 14.08 -39.97
CA GLU A 103 36.21 13.15 -40.76
C GLU A 103 36.73 13.81 -42.07
N ARG A 104 35.92 14.66 -42.72
CA ARG A 104 36.33 15.44 -43.91
C ARG A 104 37.35 16.53 -43.56
N LEU A 105 37.17 17.24 -42.45
CA LEU A 105 38.09 18.29 -41.99
C LEU A 105 39.43 17.70 -41.54
N GLU A 106 39.43 16.57 -40.84
CA GLU A 106 40.64 15.84 -40.45
C GLU A 106 41.45 15.41 -41.66
N LYS A 107 40.79 14.87 -42.70
CA LYS A 107 41.45 14.51 -43.96
C LYS A 107 42.06 15.75 -44.65
N ALA A 108 41.31 16.84 -44.77
CA ALA A 108 41.80 18.08 -45.38
C ALA A 108 42.98 18.69 -44.60
N LEU A 109 42.95 18.62 -43.27
CA LEU A 109 44.02 19.07 -42.39
C LEU A 109 45.29 18.22 -42.57
N LYS A 110 45.14 16.90 -42.71
CA LYS A 110 46.27 15.99 -43.02
C LYS A 110 46.89 16.32 -44.38
N GLU A 111 46.08 16.46 -45.43
CA GLU A 111 46.55 16.86 -46.76
C GLU A 111 47.26 18.23 -46.75
N ALA A 112 46.76 19.20 -45.98
CA ALA A 112 47.41 20.50 -45.83
C ALA A 112 48.78 20.41 -45.13
N LYS A 113 48.90 19.57 -44.08
CA LYS A 113 50.19 19.31 -43.41
C LYS A 113 51.20 18.65 -44.34
N GLU A 114 50.77 17.70 -45.16
CA GLU A 114 51.63 17.05 -46.15
C GLU A 114 52.14 18.06 -47.19
N ARG A 115 51.26 18.94 -47.72
CA ARG A 115 51.66 20.03 -48.63
C ARG A 115 52.65 21.03 -48.01
N ILE A 116 52.48 21.39 -46.73
CA ILE A 116 53.42 22.28 -46.02
C ILE A 116 54.78 21.60 -45.90
N SER A 117 54.83 20.33 -45.50
CA SER A 117 56.09 19.58 -45.39
C SER A 117 56.81 19.40 -46.74
N GLU A 118 56.07 19.25 -47.84
CA GLU A 118 56.66 19.28 -49.18
C GLU A 118 57.26 20.64 -49.55
N LEU A 119 56.60 21.74 -49.19
CA LEU A 119 57.08 23.10 -49.46
C LEU A 119 58.29 23.45 -48.61
N GLU A 120 58.33 23.05 -47.33
CA GLU A 120 59.49 23.22 -46.45
C GLU A 120 60.73 22.49 -46.99
N LYS A 121 60.56 21.26 -47.50
CA LYS A 121 61.66 20.53 -48.16
C LYS A 121 62.18 21.27 -49.39
N LYS A 122 61.27 21.65 -50.30
CA LYS A 122 61.61 22.41 -51.52
C LYS A 122 62.27 23.77 -51.21
N ALA A 123 61.90 24.43 -50.10
CA ALA A 123 62.51 25.68 -49.67
C ALA A 123 63.95 25.47 -49.15
N ASN A 124 64.20 24.40 -48.40
CA ASN A 124 65.55 24.04 -47.95
C ASN A 124 66.46 23.68 -49.13
N ASP A 125 65.95 22.92 -50.11
CA ASP A 125 66.68 22.53 -51.32
C ASP A 125 67.10 23.73 -52.20
N CYS A 126 66.42 24.89 -52.07
CA CYS A 126 66.74 26.11 -52.81
C CYS A 126 67.72 27.06 -52.09
N SER A 127 68.15 26.77 -50.85
CA SER A 127 68.98 27.71 -50.06
C SER A 127 70.49 27.53 -50.23
N GLU A 128 70.96 26.52 -50.99
CA GLU A 128 72.38 26.18 -51.10
C GLU A 128 73.08 26.67 -52.39
N ILE A 129 72.38 27.37 -53.29
CA ILE A 129 72.94 27.87 -54.56
C ILE A 129 72.66 29.36 -54.74
N ASP A 130 73.63 30.21 -54.38
CA ASP A 130 73.95 31.50 -55.02
C ASP A 130 75.21 32.11 -54.36
N THR A 131 76.41 31.81 -54.88
CA THR A 131 77.17 32.51 -55.96
C THR A 131 77.99 33.73 -55.50
N GLN A 132 79.29 33.67 -55.85
CA GLN A 132 80.35 34.63 -55.49
C GLN A 132 80.52 35.69 -56.60
N THR A 133 81.24 36.79 -56.32
CA THR A 133 81.92 37.57 -57.37
C THR A 133 83.20 38.24 -56.85
N GLU A 134 84.29 38.09 -57.60
CA GLU A 134 85.64 38.68 -57.39
C GLU A 134 85.64 40.20 -57.75
N GLY A 135 86.61 41.06 -57.43
CA GLY A 135 88.01 40.88 -57.03
C GLY A 135 88.95 41.26 -58.18
N ASN A 136 89.74 42.35 -58.06
CA ASN A 136 90.82 42.63 -59.03
C ASN A 136 91.91 43.60 -58.51
N THR A 137 93.17 43.32 -58.86
CA THR A 137 94.37 44.10 -58.44
C THR A 137 95.46 44.03 -59.51
N GLU A 138 95.87 45.18 -60.06
CA GLU A 138 96.98 45.33 -61.04
C GLU A 138 97.90 46.43 -60.50
N LYS A 139 99.20 46.23 -60.19
CA LYS A 139 100.38 45.85 -61.01
C LYS A 139 100.87 46.95 -61.96
N GLU A 140 101.92 47.65 -61.54
CA GLU A 140 102.86 48.38 -62.41
C GLU A 140 104.31 47.95 -62.13
N LYS A 141 105.21 48.20 -63.08
CA LYS A 141 106.56 47.60 -63.20
C LYS A 141 107.54 48.57 -63.92
N GLU A 142 108.83 48.23 -63.81
CA GLU A 142 109.99 48.71 -64.63
C GLU A 142 110.46 50.17 -64.34
N GLU A 143 111.72 50.45 -63.94
CA GLU A 143 113.07 50.21 -64.56
C GLU A 143 113.42 51.22 -65.69
N GLU A 144 114.67 51.60 -65.97
CA GLU A 144 115.93 51.84 -65.21
C GLU A 144 116.97 52.51 -66.18
N LYS A 145 117.85 53.44 -65.73
CA LYS A 145 119.05 54.00 -66.47
C LYS A 145 118.72 54.70 -67.83
N GLY A 146 119.56 55.44 -68.57
CA GLY A 146 120.98 55.88 -68.58
C GLY A 146 121.41 56.08 -70.06
N THR A 147 122.31 56.98 -70.51
CA THR A 147 123.23 57.98 -69.90
C THR A 147 123.66 59.03 -70.98
N GLU A 148 124.11 60.22 -70.56
CA GLU A 148 125.02 61.20 -71.23
C GLU A 148 124.86 61.57 -72.74
N THR A 149 124.70 62.88 -73.03
CA THR A 149 125.65 63.72 -73.84
C THR A 149 125.06 65.10 -74.25
N VAL A 150 125.22 66.11 -73.40
CA VAL A 150 125.23 67.60 -73.57
C VAL A 150 124.32 68.30 -74.61
N GLY A 151 124.20 67.83 -75.85
CA GLY A 151 123.16 68.31 -76.79
C GLY A 151 121.76 67.84 -76.38
N SER A 152 121.69 66.67 -75.73
CA SER A 152 120.45 66.13 -75.17
C SER A 152 119.96 66.92 -73.94
N GLU A 153 120.80 67.69 -73.25
CA GLU A 153 120.42 68.39 -72.01
C GLU A 153 119.35 69.46 -72.23
N VAL A 154 119.41 70.21 -73.35
CA VAL A 154 118.43 71.27 -73.64
C VAL A 154 117.10 70.68 -74.13
N GLU A 155 117.13 69.61 -74.93
CA GLU A 155 115.90 68.92 -75.33
C GLU A 155 115.31 68.09 -74.18
N ALA A 156 116.14 67.50 -73.31
CA ALA A 156 115.72 66.85 -72.07
C ALA A 156 115.17 67.86 -71.06
N LEU A 157 115.73 69.07 -70.95
CA LEU A 157 115.15 70.19 -70.18
C LEU A 157 113.82 70.64 -70.76
N LYS A 158 113.70 70.75 -72.09
CA LYS A 158 112.42 71.09 -72.75
C LYS A 158 111.38 70.00 -72.54
N LEU A 159 111.77 68.73 -72.64
CA LEU A 159 110.96 67.57 -72.26
C LEU A 159 110.57 67.66 -70.80
N GLN A 160 111.51 67.79 -69.85
CA GLN A 160 111.25 68.01 -68.43
C GLN A 160 110.26 69.14 -68.18
N VAL A 161 110.43 70.31 -68.81
CA VAL A 161 109.51 71.44 -68.67
C VAL A 161 108.12 71.08 -69.20
N THR A 162 108.00 70.37 -70.32
CA THR A 162 106.69 69.88 -70.81
C THR A 162 106.10 68.73 -69.98
N THR A 163 106.93 67.89 -69.37
CA THR A 163 106.52 66.79 -68.49
C THR A 163 106.05 67.36 -67.15
N LEU A 164 106.84 68.23 -66.52
CA LEU A 164 106.46 69.00 -65.33
C LEU A 164 105.20 69.84 -65.57
N PHE A 165 105.01 70.41 -66.77
CA PHE A 165 103.78 71.13 -67.10
C PHE A 165 102.57 70.19 -67.21
N LYS A 166 102.74 69.00 -67.80
CA LYS A 166 101.70 67.95 -67.82
C LYS A 166 101.39 67.43 -66.41
N GLU A 167 102.40 67.13 -65.61
CA GLU A 167 102.29 66.70 -64.21
C GLU A 167 101.61 67.78 -63.36
N LEU A 168 101.92 69.06 -63.57
CA LEU A 168 101.26 70.18 -62.89
C LEU A 168 99.79 70.32 -63.33
N GLN A 169 99.50 70.14 -64.62
CA GLN A 169 98.13 70.15 -65.15
C GLN A 169 97.31 68.96 -64.65
N GLU A 170 97.93 67.78 -64.55
CA GLU A 170 97.34 66.56 -64.01
C GLU A 170 97.14 66.66 -62.49
N ALA A 171 98.09 67.23 -61.75
CA ALA A 171 97.95 67.53 -60.34
C ALA A 171 96.83 68.55 -60.07
N HIS A 172 96.68 69.57 -60.93
CA HIS A 172 95.57 70.52 -60.87
C HIS A 172 94.21 69.85 -61.18
N MET A 173 94.17 68.91 -62.13
CA MET A 173 92.98 68.11 -62.42
C MET A 173 92.60 67.22 -61.21
N LYS A 174 93.57 66.47 -60.67
CA LYS A 174 93.41 65.64 -59.46
C LYS A 174 93.01 66.47 -58.23
N LEU A 175 93.52 67.69 -58.09
CA LEU A 175 93.11 68.62 -57.04
C LEU A 175 91.65 69.06 -57.22
N SER A 176 91.24 69.42 -58.44
CA SER A 176 89.85 69.78 -58.75
C SER A 176 88.87 68.62 -58.49
N GLU A 177 89.26 67.39 -58.86
CA GLU A 177 88.51 66.17 -58.54
C GLU A 177 88.43 65.92 -57.02
N ALA A 178 89.53 66.11 -56.29
CA ALA A 178 89.56 66.00 -54.83
C ALA A 178 88.71 67.09 -54.14
N GLU A 179 88.67 68.31 -54.67
CA GLU A 179 87.80 69.39 -54.19
C GLU A 179 86.32 69.11 -54.46
N LEU A 180 85.99 68.55 -55.64
CA LEU A 180 84.64 68.11 -55.97
C LEU A 180 84.21 66.94 -55.09
N MET A 181 85.11 65.97 -54.84
CA MET A 181 84.88 64.87 -53.91
C MET A 181 84.69 65.39 -52.47
N LYS A 182 85.51 66.36 -52.03
CA LYS A 182 85.38 67.03 -50.73
C LYS A 182 84.02 67.72 -50.60
N LYS A 183 83.57 68.48 -51.60
CA LYS A 183 82.22 69.09 -51.61
C LYS A 183 81.13 68.03 -51.52
N ARG A 184 81.19 66.98 -52.34
CA ARG A 184 80.22 65.87 -52.33
C ARG A 184 80.19 65.12 -50.98
N LEU A 185 81.34 64.93 -50.33
CA LEU A 185 81.42 64.35 -48.99
C LEU A 185 80.87 65.29 -47.92
N GLN A 186 81.18 66.60 -48.00
CA GLN A 186 80.64 67.61 -47.09
C GLN A 186 79.11 67.73 -47.20
N GLU A 187 78.56 67.69 -48.42
CA GLU A 187 77.12 67.63 -48.68
C GLU A 187 76.48 66.35 -48.10
N LYS A 188 77.13 65.19 -48.26
CA LYS A 188 76.68 63.92 -47.65
C LYS A 188 76.70 63.99 -46.12
N CYS A 189 77.77 64.51 -45.51
CA CYS A 189 77.86 64.70 -44.06
C CYS A 189 76.74 65.61 -43.56
N GLN A 190 76.52 66.77 -44.20
CA GLN A 190 75.41 67.66 -43.84
C GLN A 190 74.03 67.02 -44.06
N ALA A 191 73.86 66.17 -45.08
CA ALA A 191 72.60 65.46 -45.30
C ALA A 191 72.34 64.40 -44.23
N LEU A 192 73.38 63.71 -43.75
CA LEU A 192 73.31 62.78 -42.64
C LEU A 192 73.10 63.49 -41.30
N GLU A 193 73.77 64.62 -41.05
CA GLU A 193 73.53 65.47 -39.88
C GLU A 193 72.10 66.01 -39.84
N ARG A 194 71.55 66.48 -40.98
CA ARG A 194 70.14 66.89 -41.06
C ARG A 194 69.18 65.72 -40.81
N LYS A 195 69.48 64.51 -41.29
CA LYS A 195 68.68 63.32 -40.95
C LYS A 195 68.76 63.00 -39.45
N ASN A 196 69.95 62.95 -38.86
CA ASN A 196 70.14 62.67 -37.43
C ASN A 196 69.66 63.78 -36.48
N SER A 197 69.40 64.99 -36.98
CA SER A 197 68.82 66.10 -36.19
C SER A 197 67.33 66.32 -36.44
N ALA A 198 66.75 65.72 -37.48
CA ALA A 198 65.31 65.72 -37.75
C ALA A 198 64.55 64.57 -37.07
N THR A 199 65.26 63.54 -36.58
CA THR A 199 64.72 62.40 -35.82
C THR A 199 64.16 62.65 -34.40
N PRO A 200 64.25 63.82 -33.72
CA PRO A 200 63.68 63.99 -32.38
C PRO A 200 62.18 63.70 -32.25
N SER A 201 61.38 64.00 -33.29
CA SER A 201 59.94 63.65 -33.32
C SER A 201 59.75 62.14 -33.36
N GLU A 202 60.41 61.46 -34.31
CA GLU A 202 60.36 60.01 -34.47
C GLU A 202 60.85 59.27 -33.20
N GLN A 203 61.87 59.80 -32.53
CA GLN A 203 62.39 59.30 -31.25
C GLN A 203 61.33 59.42 -30.14
N ASN A 204 60.62 60.56 -30.08
CA ASN A 204 59.57 60.83 -29.08
C ASN A 204 58.31 59.98 -29.34
N GLU A 205 57.86 59.90 -30.60
CA GLU A 205 56.77 59.02 -31.05
C GLU A 205 57.06 57.55 -30.72
N LYS A 206 58.29 57.10 -30.96
CA LYS A 206 58.74 55.75 -30.57
C LYS A 206 58.70 55.55 -29.05
N GLN A 207 59.07 56.57 -28.26
CA GLN A 207 59.04 56.50 -26.80
C GLN A 207 57.59 56.44 -26.27
N GLU A 208 56.67 57.19 -26.88
CA GLU A 208 55.23 57.14 -26.61
C GLU A 208 54.61 55.80 -27.02
N LEU A 209 54.99 55.24 -28.18
CA LEU A 209 54.57 53.90 -28.62
C LEU A 209 55.07 52.79 -27.69
N VAL A 210 56.29 52.92 -27.13
CA VAL A 210 56.79 51.99 -26.10
C VAL A 210 56.00 52.13 -24.79
N TYR A 211 55.70 53.35 -24.35
CA TYR A 211 54.86 53.59 -23.17
C TYR A 211 53.45 53.02 -23.36
N ASN A 212 52.83 53.25 -24.52
CA ASN A 212 51.50 52.73 -24.85
C ASN A 212 51.49 51.20 -24.97
N ASN A 213 52.52 50.58 -25.55
CA ASN A 213 52.68 49.11 -25.50
C ASN A 213 52.81 48.62 -24.06
N LYS A 214 53.64 49.26 -23.21
CA LYS A 214 53.80 48.89 -21.80
C LYS A 214 52.47 48.95 -21.03
N LYS A 215 51.66 49.97 -21.32
CA LYS A 215 50.31 50.14 -20.75
C LYS A 215 49.36 49.02 -21.22
N LEU A 216 49.37 48.69 -22.51
CA LEU A 216 48.55 47.61 -23.08
C LEU A 216 49.00 46.22 -22.58
N GLU A 217 50.30 45.98 -22.43
CA GLU A 217 50.85 44.77 -21.80
C GLU A 217 50.29 44.58 -20.39
N LEU A 218 50.34 45.62 -19.55
CA LEU A 218 49.81 45.58 -18.19
C LEU A 218 48.29 45.38 -18.16
N GLN A 219 47.53 45.99 -19.09
CA GLN A 219 46.09 45.76 -19.23
C GLN A 219 45.78 44.32 -19.65
N MET A 220 46.49 43.78 -20.65
CA MET A 220 46.34 42.37 -21.05
C MET A 220 46.68 41.41 -19.91
N GLU A 221 47.74 41.69 -19.15
CA GLU A 221 48.14 40.83 -18.03
C GLU A 221 47.13 40.89 -16.88
N SER A 222 46.57 42.07 -16.58
CA SER A 222 45.45 42.22 -15.64
C SER A 222 44.23 41.41 -16.08
N MET A 223 43.80 41.54 -17.34
CA MET A 223 42.66 40.78 -17.87
C MET A 223 42.92 39.28 -17.90
N ARG A 224 44.14 38.83 -18.22
CA ARG A 224 44.53 37.40 -18.14
C ARG A 224 44.49 36.87 -16.71
N SER A 225 44.93 37.66 -15.74
CA SER A 225 44.87 37.32 -14.32
C SER A 225 43.41 37.18 -13.86
N GLU A 226 42.55 38.12 -14.24
CA GLU A 226 41.10 38.11 -13.95
C GLU A 226 40.38 36.91 -14.59
N ILE A 227 40.65 36.62 -15.87
CA ILE A 227 40.14 35.42 -16.56
C ILE A 227 40.60 34.14 -15.85
N LYS A 228 41.86 34.06 -15.42
CA LYS A 228 42.41 32.89 -14.71
C LYS A 228 41.78 32.71 -13.33
N MET A 229 41.53 33.81 -12.61
CA MET A 229 40.80 33.83 -11.33
C MET A 229 39.36 33.32 -11.50
N GLU A 230 38.63 33.83 -12.49
CA GLU A 230 37.24 33.42 -12.74
C GLU A 230 37.17 31.97 -13.24
N GLN A 231 38.11 31.52 -14.08
CA GLN A 231 38.24 30.10 -14.45
C GLN A 231 38.43 29.21 -13.22
N ALA A 232 39.35 29.54 -12.32
CA ALA A 232 39.57 28.78 -11.09
C ALA A 232 38.31 28.74 -10.19
N LYS A 233 37.60 29.86 -10.09
CA LYS A 233 36.33 29.97 -9.36
C LYS A 233 35.21 29.14 -9.99
N THR A 234 35.07 29.14 -11.32
CA THR A 234 34.08 28.27 -11.99
C THR A 234 34.40 26.79 -11.83
N GLU A 235 35.68 26.40 -11.74
CA GLU A 235 36.07 25.00 -11.51
C GLU A 235 35.82 24.58 -10.05
N ASP A 236 36.08 25.47 -9.08
CA ASP A 236 35.71 25.29 -7.68
C ASP A 236 34.18 25.10 -7.53
N GLU A 237 33.36 25.94 -8.16
CA GLU A 237 31.89 25.79 -8.16
C GLU A 237 31.41 24.52 -8.87
N LYS A 238 32.05 24.07 -9.97
CA LYS A 238 31.76 22.75 -10.56
C LYS A 238 32.07 21.62 -9.59
N SER A 239 33.17 21.70 -8.85
CA SER A 239 33.55 20.67 -7.87
C SER A 239 32.57 20.62 -6.69
N LYS A 240 32.09 21.78 -6.22
CA LYS A 240 31.01 21.90 -5.23
C LYS A 240 29.70 21.32 -5.76
N LEU A 241 29.32 21.62 -7.00
CA LEU A 241 28.12 21.06 -7.63
C LEU A 241 28.22 19.53 -7.77
N ALA A 242 29.36 19.00 -8.22
CA ALA A 242 29.59 17.57 -8.34
C ALA A 242 29.53 16.85 -6.98
N THR A 243 30.13 17.43 -5.92
CA THR A 243 30.02 16.86 -4.57
C THR A 243 28.60 16.94 -4.01
N LEU A 244 27.86 18.02 -4.27
CA LEU A 244 26.44 18.16 -3.90
C LEU A 244 25.55 17.15 -4.64
N GLN A 245 25.81 16.90 -5.92
CA GLN A 245 25.12 15.86 -6.69
C GLN A 245 25.41 14.47 -6.11
N LEU A 246 26.65 14.18 -5.72
CA LEU A 246 27.00 12.90 -5.08
C LEU A 246 26.33 12.72 -3.71
N THR A 247 26.30 13.75 -2.86
CA THR A 247 25.63 13.66 -1.56
C THR A 247 24.11 13.58 -1.70
N HIS A 248 23.51 14.28 -2.65
CA HIS A 248 22.08 14.18 -2.95
C HIS A 248 21.69 12.78 -3.43
N ASN A 249 22.43 12.20 -4.39
CA ASN A 249 22.20 10.83 -4.86
C ASN A 249 22.35 9.81 -3.72
N LYS A 250 23.35 9.99 -2.84
CA LYS A 250 23.53 9.14 -1.65
C LYS A 250 22.36 9.26 -0.68
N LEU A 251 21.87 10.47 -0.41
CA LEU A 251 20.71 10.71 0.46
C LEU A 251 19.43 10.07 -0.12
N LEU A 252 19.21 10.17 -1.44
CA LEU A 252 18.12 9.47 -2.12
C LEU A 252 18.23 7.94 -1.97
N GLN A 253 19.44 7.39 -2.06
CA GLN A 253 19.67 5.96 -1.85
C GLN A 253 19.36 5.55 -0.39
N GLU A 254 19.81 6.33 0.59
CA GLU A 254 19.54 6.10 2.02
C GLU A 254 18.04 6.21 2.33
N TYR A 255 17.35 7.20 1.78
CA TYR A 255 15.89 7.35 1.90
C TYR A 255 15.12 6.15 1.31
N ASN A 256 15.47 5.73 0.08
CA ASN A 256 14.86 4.55 -0.54
C ASN A 256 15.12 3.26 0.24
N ASN A 257 16.29 3.11 0.87
CA ASN A 257 16.59 1.98 1.74
C ASN A 257 15.79 2.04 3.05
N ALA A 258 15.65 3.23 3.65
CA ALA A 258 14.83 3.43 4.84
C ALA A 258 13.35 3.11 4.59
N LEU A 259 12.79 3.54 3.45
CA LEU A 259 11.43 3.17 3.03
C LEU A 259 11.24 1.65 2.96
N LYS A 260 12.15 0.93 2.28
CA LYS A 260 12.08 -0.54 2.19
C LYS A 260 12.11 -1.22 3.56
N ILE A 261 12.95 -0.72 4.48
CA ILE A 261 13.01 -1.23 5.86
C ILE A 261 11.68 -0.98 6.59
N VAL A 262 11.09 0.21 6.46
CA VAL A 262 9.80 0.55 7.07
C VAL A 262 8.67 -0.32 6.50
N GLU A 263 8.63 -0.55 5.20
CA GLU A 263 7.65 -1.45 4.56
C GLU A 263 7.80 -2.91 5.01
N GLU A 264 9.04 -3.40 5.15
CA GLU A 264 9.31 -4.75 5.63
C GLU A 264 8.94 -4.92 7.11
N LEU A 265 9.25 -3.93 7.96
CA LEU A 265 8.85 -3.92 9.37
C LEU A 265 7.32 -3.86 9.50
N LYS A 266 6.64 -2.97 8.78
CA LYS A 266 5.18 -2.85 8.77
C LYS A 266 4.50 -4.17 8.38
N ARG A 267 5.04 -4.86 7.37
CA ARG A 267 4.56 -6.19 6.92
C ARG A 267 4.75 -7.27 7.99
N LYS A 268 5.93 -7.32 8.61
CA LYS A 268 6.24 -8.26 9.71
C LYS A 268 5.38 -7.99 10.94
N GLU A 269 5.05 -6.73 11.22
CA GLU A 269 4.20 -6.36 12.34
C GLU A 269 2.73 -6.71 12.08
N SER A 270 2.18 -6.39 10.90
CA SER A 270 0.83 -6.82 10.54
C SER A 270 0.68 -8.34 10.57
N GLU A 271 1.63 -9.08 9.99
CA GLU A 271 1.61 -10.55 10.01
C GLU A 271 1.68 -11.14 11.44
N LYS A 272 2.42 -10.49 12.36
CA LYS A 272 2.46 -10.90 13.77
C LYS A 272 1.15 -10.59 14.50
N VAL A 273 0.61 -9.38 14.32
CA VAL A 273 -0.65 -8.95 14.95
C VAL A 273 -1.79 -9.85 14.48
N ASP A 274 -1.90 -10.11 13.17
CA ASP A 274 -2.89 -11.01 12.59
C ASP A 274 -2.77 -12.43 13.16
N LYS A 275 -1.56 -12.99 13.23
CA LYS A 275 -1.32 -14.33 13.81
C LYS A 275 -1.71 -14.41 15.29
N VAL A 276 -1.35 -13.41 16.10
CA VAL A 276 -1.69 -13.38 17.53
C VAL A 276 -3.20 -13.23 17.71
N MET A 277 -3.83 -12.30 16.99
CA MET A 277 -5.27 -12.07 17.04
C MET A 277 -6.07 -13.32 16.60
N VAL A 278 -5.66 -13.98 15.51
CA VAL A 278 -6.29 -15.23 15.04
C VAL A 278 -6.13 -16.35 16.07
N GLN A 279 -4.95 -16.49 16.70
CA GLN A 279 -4.74 -17.49 17.75
C GLN A 279 -5.59 -17.22 18.99
N GLU A 280 -5.65 -15.98 19.48
CA GLU A 280 -6.52 -15.60 20.60
C GLU A 280 -8.01 -15.84 20.30
N LEU A 281 -8.46 -15.51 19.09
CA LEU A 281 -9.85 -15.75 18.67
C LEU A 281 -10.16 -17.24 18.61
N LYS A 282 -9.22 -18.06 18.12
CA LYS A 282 -9.35 -19.51 18.10
C LYS A 282 -9.44 -20.09 19.52
N GLU A 283 -8.59 -19.66 20.44
CA GLU A 283 -8.64 -20.10 21.84
C GLU A 283 -9.95 -19.71 22.52
N LYS A 284 -10.44 -18.48 22.29
CA LYS A 284 -11.74 -18.02 22.78
C LYS A 284 -12.90 -18.83 22.19
N LEU A 285 -12.84 -19.19 20.90
CA LEU A 285 -13.82 -20.05 20.23
C LEU A 285 -13.83 -21.46 20.85
N GLU A 286 -12.68 -22.11 20.97
CA GLU A 286 -12.58 -23.45 21.57
C GLU A 286 -13.09 -23.49 23.02
N LEU A 287 -12.86 -22.43 23.80
CA LEU A 287 -13.40 -22.32 25.16
C LEU A 287 -14.93 -22.15 25.16
N ALA A 288 -15.47 -21.33 24.25
CA ALA A 288 -16.92 -21.15 24.10
C ALA A 288 -17.61 -22.45 23.64
N GLU A 289 -17.02 -23.19 22.70
CA GLU A 289 -17.51 -24.49 22.23
C GLU A 289 -17.53 -25.53 23.38
N LYS A 290 -16.45 -25.62 24.16
CA LYS A 290 -16.38 -26.51 25.35
C LYS A 290 -17.43 -26.13 26.41
N ALA A 291 -17.64 -24.84 26.65
CA ALA A 291 -18.66 -24.36 27.58
C ALA A 291 -20.09 -24.67 27.08
N LEU A 292 -20.35 -24.50 25.78
CA LEU A 292 -21.64 -24.80 25.16
C LEU A 292 -21.93 -26.31 25.18
N ALA A 293 -20.94 -27.16 24.89
CA ALA A 293 -21.08 -28.61 25.01
C ALA A 293 -21.36 -29.06 26.45
N SER A 294 -20.68 -28.46 27.44
CA SER A 294 -20.96 -28.72 28.86
C SER A 294 -22.37 -28.28 29.28
N LYS A 295 -22.86 -27.14 28.76
CA LYS A 295 -24.23 -26.68 29.01
C LYS A 295 -25.28 -27.53 28.32
N GLN A 296 -24.99 -28.06 27.13
CA GLN A 296 -25.87 -29.01 26.44
C GLN A 296 -26.00 -30.30 27.25
N LEU A 297 -24.90 -30.86 27.75
CA LEU A 297 -24.92 -32.06 28.60
C LEU A 297 -25.77 -31.83 29.87
N GLN A 298 -25.57 -30.71 30.58
CA GLN A 298 -26.39 -30.36 31.76
C GLN A 298 -27.88 -30.22 31.41
N MET A 299 -28.22 -29.68 30.24
CA MET A 299 -29.60 -29.58 29.79
C MET A 299 -30.23 -30.95 29.54
N ASP A 300 -29.46 -31.89 28.99
CA ASP A 300 -29.96 -33.23 28.68
C ASP A 300 -30.07 -34.12 29.93
N GLU A 301 -29.15 -33.98 30.90
CA GLU A 301 -29.28 -34.54 32.26
C GLU A 301 -30.56 -34.01 32.97
N MET A 302 -30.83 -32.71 32.88
CA MET A 302 -32.03 -32.11 33.44
C MET A 302 -33.31 -32.60 32.75
N LYS A 303 -33.33 -32.74 31.42
CA LYS A 303 -34.47 -33.32 30.68
C LYS A 303 -34.75 -34.75 31.12
N GLN A 304 -33.72 -35.58 31.25
CA GLN A 304 -33.87 -36.96 31.73
C GLN A 304 -34.45 -37.00 33.16
N THR A 305 -33.98 -36.11 34.03
CA THR A 305 -34.50 -35.99 35.41
C THR A 305 -35.97 -35.56 35.42
N ILE A 306 -36.36 -34.60 34.57
CA ILE A 306 -37.76 -34.16 34.44
C ILE A 306 -38.66 -35.31 33.95
N ALA A 307 -38.26 -36.03 32.90
CA ALA A 307 -39.03 -37.15 32.38
C ALA A 307 -39.26 -38.27 33.42
N MET A 308 -38.24 -38.58 34.24
CA MET A 308 -38.37 -39.53 35.36
C MET A 308 -39.35 -39.01 36.42
N GLN A 309 -39.30 -37.71 36.75
CA GLN A 309 -40.24 -37.10 37.69
C GLN A 309 -41.68 -37.04 37.16
N GLU A 310 -41.87 -36.92 35.84
CA GLU A 310 -43.17 -37.00 35.19
C GLU A 310 -43.76 -38.42 35.34
N GLU A 311 -42.97 -39.48 35.09
CA GLU A 311 -43.36 -40.87 35.32
C GLU A 311 -43.70 -41.15 36.81
N ASP A 312 -42.84 -40.70 37.75
CA ASP A 312 -43.11 -40.80 39.19
C ASP A 312 -44.42 -40.11 39.59
N LEU A 313 -44.72 -38.93 39.03
CA LEU A 313 -45.97 -38.22 39.26
C LEU A 313 -47.17 -38.97 38.72
N GLU A 314 -47.09 -39.57 37.52
CA GLU A 314 -48.14 -40.42 36.97
C GLU A 314 -48.44 -41.60 37.91
N THR A 315 -47.41 -42.34 38.36
CA THR A 315 -47.62 -43.46 39.30
C THR A 315 -48.25 -43.00 40.63
N MET A 316 -47.84 -41.84 41.16
CA MET A 316 -48.43 -41.26 42.37
C MET A 316 -49.92 -40.92 42.19
N THR A 317 -50.36 -40.46 41.01
CA THR A 317 -51.79 -40.20 40.77
C THR A 317 -52.61 -41.50 40.79
N VAL A 318 -52.10 -42.58 40.21
CA VAL A 318 -52.75 -43.91 40.23
C VAL A 318 -52.85 -44.45 41.64
N LEU A 319 -51.76 -44.40 42.42
CA LEU A 319 -51.75 -44.86 43.82
C LEU A 319 -52.69 -44.03 44.71
N ARG A 320 -52.84 -42.73 44.44
CA ARG A 320 -53.82 -41.88 45.13
C ARG A 320 -55.24 -42.29 44.82
N ALA A 321 -55.59 -42.46 43.55
CA ALA A 321 -56.91 -42.91 43.14
C ALA A 321 -57.24 -44.31 43.73
N GLN A 322 -56.26 -45.22 43.78
CA GLN A 322 -56.40 -46.52 44.43
C GLN A 322 -56.69 -46.41 45.93
N MET A 323 -55.98 -45.52 46.65
CA MET A 323 -56.25 -45.23 48.06
C MET A 323 -57.67 -44.68 48.26
N GLU A 324 -58.09 -43.71 47.44
CA GLU A 324 -59.43 -43.10 47.52
C GLU A 324 -60.55 -44.14 47.30
N VAL A 325 -60.38 -45.05 46.33
CA VAL A 325 -61.30 -46.19 46.11
C VAL A 325 -61.34 -47.11 47.32
N TYR A 326 -60.20 -47.57 47.85
CA TYR A 326 -60.19 -48.45 49.02
C TYR A 326 -60.78 -47.80 50.28
N CYS A 327 -60.55 -46.50 50.50
CA CYS A 327 -61.18 -45.76 51.59
C CYS A 327 -62.70 -45.71 51.41
N SER A 328 -63.20 -45.43 50.20
CA SER A 328 -64.63 -45.43 49.88
C SER A 328 -65.26 -46.80 50.10
N ASP A 329 -64.65 -47.86 49.57
CA ASP A 329 -65.12 -49.24 49.70
C ASP A 329 -65.16 -49.69 51.17
N PHE A 330 -64.13 -49.35 51.96
CA PHE A 330 -64.09 -49.64 53.39
C PHE A 330 -65.23 -48.95 54.16
N HIS A 331 -65.53 -47.69 53.84
CA HIS A 331 -66.64 -46.97 54.46
C HIS A 331 -68.01 -47.53 54.05
N ALA A 332 -68.18 -47.87 52.77
CA ALA A 332 -69.42 -48.48 52.26
C ALA A 332 -69.68 -49.86 52.89
N GLU A 333 -68.66 -50.72 52.92
CA GLU A 333 -68.69 -52.04 53.54
C GLU A 333 -68.94 -51.96 55.07
N ARG A 334 -68.38 -50.95 55.74
CA ARG A 334 -68.67 -50.70 57.16
C ARG A 334 -70.14 -50.33 57.36
N ALA A 335 -70.66 -49.38 56.60
CA ALA A 335 -72.06 -48.95 56.70
C ALA A 335 -73.03 -50.10 56.37
N ALA A 336 -72.69 -50.95 55.39
CA ALA A 336 -73.44 -52.16 55.07
C ALA A 336 -73.42 -53.17 56.24
N ARG A 337 -72.27 -53.39 56.88
CA ARG A 337 -72.18 -54.22 58.09
C ARG A 337 -73.00 -53.65 59.24
N GLU A 338 -72.90 -52.35 59.52
CA GLU A 338 -73.66 -51.70 60.59
C GLU A 338 -75.17 -51.87 60.36
N LYS A 339 -75.65 -51.66 59.14
CA LYS A 339 -77.05 -51.92 58.77
C LYS A 339 -77.47 -53.40 58.94
N ILE A 340 -76.64 -54.35 58.52
CA ILE A 340 -76.90 -55.78 58.74
C ILE A 340 -76.94 -56.12 60.24
N HIS A 341 -76.11 -55.46 61.06
CA HIS A 341 -76.13 -55.60 62.51
C HIS A 341 -77.41 -55.04 63.14
N GLU A 342 -77.89 -53.88 62.68
CA GLU A 342 -79.18 -53.29 63.11
C GLU A 342 -80.37 -54.20 62.73
N GLU A 343 -80.42 -54.68 61.48
CA GLU A 343 -81.47 -55.60 61.01
C GLU A 343 -81.44 -56.92 61.81
N LYS A 344 -80.25 -57.45 62.12
CA LYS A 344 -80.08 -58.63 62.97
C LYS A 344 -80.57 -58.39 64.40
N GLU A 345 -80.32 -57.22 64.99
CA GLU A 345 -80.80 -56.87 66.32
C GLU A 345 -82.33 -56.73 66.35
N GLN A 346 -82.93 -56.08 65.33
CA GLN A 346 -84.38 -56.00 65.16
C GLN A 346 -85.02 -57.38 65.06
N LEU A 347 -84.45 -58.30 64.26
CA LEU A 347 -84.93 -59.68 64.14
C LEU A 347 -84.75 -60.47 65.45
N ALA A 348 -83.66 -60.26 66.19
CA ALA A 348 -83.46 -60.88 67.50
C ALA A 348 -84.50 -60.40 68.54
N LEU A 349 -84.85 -59.11 68.53
CA LEU A 349 -85.93 -58.58 69.36
C LEU A 349 -87.30 -59.15 68.99
N GLN A 350 -87.62 -59.24 67.69
CA GLN A 350 -88.85 -59.88 67.22
C GLN A 350 -88.94 -61.35 67.64
N LEU A 351 -87.85 -62.11 67.51
CA LEU A 351 -87.78 -63.51 67.98
C LEU A 351 -87.95 -63.61 69.50
N ALA A 352 -87.36 -62.70 70.28
CA ALA A 352 -87.52 -62.67 71.74
C ALA A 352 -88.97 -62.38 72.17
N ILE A 353 -89.68 -61.49 71.45
CA ILE A 353 -91.11 -61.23 71.67
C ILE A 353 -91.93 -62.47 71.31
N LEU A 354 -91.74 -63.05 70.13
CA LEU A 354 -92.47 -64.25 69.70
C LEU A 354 -92.25 -65.44 70.65
N LEU A 355 -91.03 -65.65 71.15
CA LEU A 355 -90.74 -66.67 72.15
C LEU A 355 -91.43 -66.39 73.49
N LYS A 356 -91.47 -65.13 73.94
CA LYS A 356 -92.18 -64.73 75.16
C LYS A 356 -93.69 -64.93 75.02
N ASP A 357 -94.27 -64.52 73.89
CA ASP A 357 -95.69 -64.68 73.62
C ASP A 357 -96.06 -66.17 73.53
N ASN A 358 -95.26 -66.98 72.83
CA ASN A 358 -95.44 -68.43 72.77
C ASN A 358 -95.35 -69.08 74.16
N ASN A 359 -94.40 -68.67 74.99
CA ASN A 359 -94.32 -69.12 76.38
C ASN A 359 -95.53 -68.68 77.21
N ALA A 360 -96.08 -67.48 76.99
CA ALA A 360 -97.28 -67.00 77.68
C ALA A 360 -98.56 -67.73 77.25
N PHE A 361 -98.68 -68.12 75.97
CA PHE A 361 -99.72 -69.05 75.52
C PHE A 361 -99.55 -70.44 76.15
N GLU A 362 -98.30 -70.88 76.33
CA GLU A 362 -97.97 -72.15 76.98
C GLU A 362 -98.03 -72.12 78.53
N ASP A 363 -98.13 -70.95 79.18
CA ASP A 363 -98.36 -70.81 80.63
C ASP A 363 -99.81 -70.41 80.98
N GLY A 364 -100.66 -70.15 79.98
CA GLY A 364 -102.08 -69.87 80.17
C GLY A 364 -102.92 -71.11 80.50
N ASP A 365 -104.05 -70.92 81.19
CA ASP A 365 -105.02 -71.96 81.62
C ASP A 365 -105.41 -72.98 80.52
N SER A 366 -105.31 -72.60 79.24
CA SER A 366 -105.46 -73.48 78.09
C SER A 366 -104.63 -74.76 78.19
N ARG A 367 -103.40 -74.70 78.70
CA ARG A 367 -102.50 -75.85 78.79
C ARG A 367 -102.77 -76.70 80.03
N GLN A 368 -103.16 -76.08 81.14
CA GLN A 368 -103.72 -76.77 82.31
C GLN A 368 -104.97 -77.59 81.91
N SER A 369 -105.89 -76.96 81.16
CA SER A 369 -107.12 -77.58 80.66
C SER A 369 -106.84 -78.72 79.66
N LEU A 370 -105.87 -78.54 78.76
CA LEU A 370 -105.48 -79.57 77.80
C LEU A 370 -104.74 -80.75 78.45
N MET A 371 -103.94 -80.52 79.50
CA MET A 371 -103.39 -81.59 80.35
C MET A 371 -104.46 -82.32 81.17
N GLU A 372 -105.51 -81.64 81.65
CA GLU A 372 -106.64 -82.30 82.31
C GLU A 372 -107.43 -83.20 81.33
N MET A 373 -107.67 -82.71 80.11
CA MET A 373 -108.31 -83.51 79.05
C MET A 373 -107.48 -84.74 78.66
N GLN A 374 -106.14 -84.62 78.60
CA GLN A 374 -105.26 -85.77 78.39
C GLN A 374 -105.24 -86.73 79.59
N SER A 375 -105.33 -86.21 80.82
CA SER A 375 -105.33 -87.03 82.04
C SER A 375 -106.55 -87.95 82.16
N ARG A 376 -107.70 -87.59 81.57
CA ARG A 376 -108.90 -88.45 81.52
C ARG A 376 -108.79 -89.63 80.54
N HIS A 377 -107.77 -89.65 79.68
CA HIS A 377 -107.48 -90.74 78.75
C HIS A 377 -106.04 -91.31 78.92
N GLY A 378 -105.39 -91.05 80.05
CA GLY A 378 -104.03 -91.49 80.34
C GLY A 378 -103.92 -92.99 80.60
N ALA A 379 -103.66 -93.79 79.56
CA ALA A 379 -103.26 -95.18 79.69
C ALA A 379 -102.10 -95.55 78.75
N ARG A 380 -100.93 -95.81 79.35
CA ARG A 380 -99.71 -96.47 78.80
C ARG A 380 -98.72 -95.62 77.99
N THR A 381 -97.91 -94.87 78.72
CA THR A 381 -96.44 -94.87 78.53
C THR A 381 -95.86 -96.17 79.16
N SER A 382 -94.66 -96.70 78.91
CA SER A 382 -93.51 -96.36 78.05
C SER A 382 -93.12 -97.66 77.29
N ASP A 383 -92.17 -97.75 76.35
CA ASP A 383 -90.85 -97.12 76.25
C ASP A 383 -90.37 -97.12 74.77
N PRO A 384 -89.53 -96.16 74.32
CA PRO A 384 -89.24 -95.98 72.91
C PRO A 384 -87.94 -96.67 72.49
N ASP A 385 -88.00 -97.46 71.41
CA ASP A 385 -86.83 -97.70 70.58
C ASP A 385 -87.21 -97.61 69.10
N GLN A 386 -86.29 -97.03 68.32
CA GLN A 386 -86.25 -96.99 66.85
C GLN A 386 -87.32 -96.21 66.04
N GLN A 387 -86.78 -95.14 65.43
CA GLN A 387 -86.82 -94.85 63.98
C GLN A 387 -87.83 -93.84 63.38
N ALA A 388 -87.19 -92.80 62.80
CA ALA A 388 -87.30 -92.38 61.39
C ALA A 388 -88.44 -91.42 60.95
N TYR A 389 -87.99 -90.37 60.25
CA TYR A 389 -88.57 -89.74 59.06
C TYR A 389 -90.08 -89.42 59.00
N LEU A 390 -90.37 -88.12 58.82
CA LEU A 390 -91.15 -87.50 57.73
C LEU A 390 -91.25 -85.99 58.07
N VAL A 391 -90.60 -85.05 57.38
CA VAL A 391 -90.92 -84.50 56.03
C VAL A 391 -92.31 -83.86 55.94
N GLN A 392 -92.35 -82.51 55.83
CA GLN A 392 -92.94 -81.67 54.75
C GLN A 392 -93.01 -80.21 55.29
N ARG A 393 -92.47 -79.15 54.66
CA ARG A 393 -92.59 -78.56 53.29
C ARG A 393 -93.66 -77.45 53.22
N GLY A 394 -93.22 -76.26 52.82
CA GLY A 394 -94.04 -75.11 52.41
C GLY A 394 -93.33 -73.81 52.80
N ALA A 395 -93.04 -72.86 51.92
CA ALA A 395 -93.33 -72.75 50.49
C ALA A 395 -92.26 -71.90 49.76
N GLU A 396 -92.21 -72.02 48.42
CA GLU A 396 -91.65 -71.07 47.43
C GLU A 396 -90.15 -70.61 47.60
N ASP A 397 -89.36 -70.32 46.56
CA ASP A 397 -89.68 -69.93 45.18
C ASP A 397 -88.64 -70.49 44.15
N ARG A 398 -89.03 -70.54 42.88
CA ARG A 398 -88.25 -71.04 41.74
C ARG A 398 -87.38 -69.95 41.08
N ASN A 399 -86.25 -69.54 41.65
CA ASN A 399 -85.38 -68.60 40.90
C ASN A 399 -83.86 -68.64 41.12
N TRP A 400 -83.21 -69.80 40.97
CA TRP A 400 -81.73 -69.88 40.92
C TRP A 400 -81.13 -70.70 39.76
N ARG A 401 -81.96 -71.27 38.86
CA ARG A 401 -81.49 -71.83 37.57
C ARG A 401 -81.50 -70.83 36.41
N GLN A 402 -81.89 -69.58 36.66
CA GLN A 402 -82.06 -68.56 35.61
C GLN A 402 -81.01 -67.43 35.65
N GLN A 403 -80.06 -67.47 36.59
CA GLN A 403 -78.93 -66.52 36.67
C GLN A 403 -77.62 -67.08 36.10
N GLN A 404 -77.69 -68.20 35.37
CA GLN A 404 -76.57 -68.74 34.56
C GLN A 404 -76.72 -68.41 33.06
N GLN A 405 -77.59 -67.44 32.72
CA GLN A 405 -77.84 -66.94 31.35
C GLN A 405 -77.79 -65.41 31.25
N GLN A 406 -76.99 -64.74 32.07
CA GLN A 406 -76.67 -63.30 31.91
C GLN A 406 -75.16 -63.01 31.87
N ASN A 407 -74.40 -63.92 31.23
CA ASN A 407 -73.07 -63.66 30.69
C ASN A 407 -72.76 -64.69 29.59
N MET A 408 -73.52 -64.66 28.50
CA MET A 408 -72.94 -65.05 27.21
C MET A 408 -71.98 -63.91 26.82
N PRO A 409 -70.70 -64.20 26.52
CA PRO A 409 -69.78 -63.14 26.10
C PRO A 409 -70.29 -62.53 24.79
N ILE A 410 -70.56 -61.23 24.82
CA ILE A 410 -71.06 -60.49 23.67
C ILE A 410 -69.89 -60.25 22.71
N HIS A 411 -69.75 -61.13 21.72
CA HIS A 411 -68.72 -61.07 20.71
C HIS A 411 -69.18 -60.15 19.56
N SER A 412 -68.75 -58.89 19.62
CA SER A 412 -69.05 -57.87 18.59
C SER A 412 -67.85 -57.62 17.68
N CYS A 413 -68.10 -57.50 16.37
CA CYS A 413 -67.06 -57.08 15.43
C CYS A 413 -66.74 -55.59 15.59
N PRO A 414 -65.48 -55.18 15.84
CA PRO A 414 -65.15 -53.78 16.08
C PRO A 414 -65.23 -52.87 14.84
N LYS A 415 -65.34 -53.43 13.62
CA LYS A 415 -65.45 -52.65 12.36
C LYS A 415 -66.92 -52.31 12.01
N CYS A 416 -67.85 -53.23 12.23
CA CYS A 416 -69.26 -53.09 11.80
C CYS A 416 -70.29 -53.13 12.95
N GLY A 417 -69.90 -53.56 14.16
CA GLY A 417 -70.79 -53.67 15.31
C GLY A 417 -71.73 -54.90 15.32
N GLU A 418 -71.61 -55.81 14.36
CA GLU A 418 -72.45 -57.02 14.28
C GLU A 418 -72.19 -57.96 15.46
N LEU A 419 -73.27 -58.48 16.06
CA LEU A 419 -73.24 -59.34 17.25
C LEU A 419 -73.29 -60.81 16.85
N LEU A 420 -72.30 -61.58 17.30
CA LEU A 420 -72.13 -62.98 16.93
C LEU A 420 -72.20 -63.90 18.16
N PRO A 421 -72.74 -65.12 18.01
CA PRO A 421 -73.12 -65.97 19.15
C PRO A 421 -71.93 -66.62 19.87
N ASP A 422 -70.77 -66.68 19.23
CA ASP A 422 -69.55 -67.32 19.73
C ASP A 422 -68.29 -66.69 19.08
N ILE A 423 -67.12 -67.01 19.64
CA ILE A 423 -65.85 -66.40 19.24
C ILE A 423 -65.28 -66.96 17.93
N ASP A 424 -65.60 -68.19 17.55
CA ASP A 424 -65.12 -68.80 16.30
C ASP A 424 -65.84 -68.15 15.12
N THR A 425 -67.15 -67.94 15.25
CA THR A 425 -67.96 -67.15 14.30
C THR A 425 -67.45 -65.70 14.21
N LEU A 426 -67.05 -65.08 15.32
CA LEU A 426 -66.43 -63.74 15.30
C LEU A 426 -65.09 -63.73 14.57
N GLN A 427 -64.21 -64.72 14.76
CA GLN A 427 -62.92 -64.77 14.08
C GLN A 427 -63.06 -64.92 12.56
N ILE A 428 -64.00 -65.76 12.10
CA ILE A 428 -64.32 -65.90 10.67
C ILE A 428 -64.83 -64.57 10.12
N HIS A 429 -65.84 -63.98 10.77
CA HIS A 429 -66.41 -62.70 10.33
C HIS A 429 -65.36 -61.58 10.30
N VAL A 430 -64.48 -61.46 11.30
CA VAL A 430 -63.44 -60.41 11.33
C VAL A 430 -62.44 -60.58 10.18
N MET A 431 -62.13 -61.82 9.78
CA MET A 431 -61.26 -62.08 8.62
C MET A 431 -61.86 -61.56 7.32
N ASP A 432 -63.14 -61.84 7.07
CA ASP A 432 -63.87 -61.39 5.88
C ASP A 432 -64.20 -59.88 5.95
N CYS A 433 -64.47 -59.36 7.14
CA CYS A 433 -64.87 -57.98 7.36
C CYS A 433 -63.67 -57.01 7.33
N ILE A 434 -62.41 -57.44 7.52
CA ILE A 434 -61.24 -56.54 7.50
C ILE A 434 -60.93 -56.01 6.10
N ILE A 435 -61.26 -56.75 5.04
CA ILE A 435 -61.18 -56.33 3.62
C ILE A 435 -62.10 -55.12 3.36
#